data_AF-A0A8J9X558-F1
#
_entry.id   AF-A0A8J9X558-F1
#
_cell.length_a   1.000
_cell.length_b   1.000
_cell.length_c   1.000
_cell.angle_alpha   90.00
_cell.angle_beta   90.00
_cell.angle_gamma   90.00
#
_symmetry.space_group_name_H-M   'P 1'
#
loop_
_entity.id
_entity.type
_entity.pdbx_description
1 polymer ?
#
loop_
_entity_poly.entity_id
_entity_poly.type
_entity_poly.pdbx_seq_one_letter_code
_entity_poly.pdbx_strand_id
1 'polypeptide(L)'
;MLVNYLSSVTGVNKVPLDYVVRKDDNVAAPDTEFETEHEKLVLLTPHTGTAFDKGNGKVWIQVKQLTVNGPAWTYVAPFEKKRDGRGAVKALNSHYEADAVMSKSKAAAFDVLEHTTYTGERRNFGMEKYTNALSMAFQTLDTYGETLTECPGRRMSSCAITIAQILRCSRDVTVSYLMTCLVDIQCTRMEIHV
;
A
#
# COMPACT_ATOMS: atom_id res chain seq x y z
N MET A 1 6.14 -1.13 17.88
CA MET A 1 6.99 -1.82 18.88
C MET A 1 8.33 -1.11 19.08
N LEU A 2 9.06 -0.74 18.01
CA LEU A 2 10.34 -0.02 18.11
C LEU A 2 10.22 1.37 18.78
N VAL A 3 9.23 2.17 18.39
CA VAL A 3 8.96 3.54 18.93
C VAL A 3 8.83 3.52 20.45
N ASN A 4 8.01 2.61 21.00
CA ASN A 4 7.80 2.48 22.46
C ASN A 4 9.08 2.11 23.22
N TYR A 5 9.98 1.36 22.59
CA TYR A 5 11.28 1.08 23.20
C TYR A 5 12.17 2.32 23.18
N LEU A 6 12.21 3.05 22.07
CA LEU A 6 13.00 4.28 21.93
C LEU A 6 12.53 5.40 22.86
N SER A 7 11.23 5.47 23.18
CA SER A 7 10.71 6.44 24.15
C SER A 7 11.16 6.14 25.58
N SER A 8 11.43 4.87 25.92
CA SER A 8 11.99 4.47 27.23
C SER A 8 13.48 4.74 27.37
N VAL A 9 14.21 4.85 26.24
CA VAL A 9 15.66 5.04 26.23
C VAL A 9 15.98 6.53 26.12
N THR A 10 16.73 7.06 27.08
CA THR A 10 17.16 8.46 27.04
C THR A 10 18.47 8.64 26.26
N GLY A 11 18.47 9.66 25.41
CA GLY A 11 19.58 10.08 24.58
C GLY A 11 20.52 11.06 25.29
N VAL A 12 21.25 11.82 24.49
CA VAL A 12 22.04 12.95 24.98
C VAL A 12 21.08 14.05 25.44
N ASN A 13 21.43 14.82 26.48
CA ASN A 13 20.60 15.88 27.06
C ASN A 13 19.27 15.42 27.68
N LYS A 14 19.16 14.14 28.07
CA LYS A 14 17.94 13.54 28.64
C LYS A 14 16.72 13.59 27.70
N VAL A 15 16.92 13.85 26.41
CA VAL A 15 15.85 13.77 25.41
C VAL A 15 15.59 12.29 25.07
N PRO A 16 14.34 11.82 25.07
CA PRO A 16 13.99 10.46 24.66
C PRO A 16 14.48 10.17 23.24
N LEU A 17 14.99 8.97 22.96
CA LEU A 17 15.61 8.65 21.67
C LEU A 17 14.60 8.61 20.50
N ASP A 18 13.31 8.55 20.81
CA ASP A 18 12.21 8.53 19.84
C ASP A 18 12.21 9.74 18.89
N TYR A 19 12.74 10.90 19.32
CA TYR A 19 12.80 12.08 18.46
C TYR A 19 13.51 11.84 17.12
N VAL A 20 14.51 10.94 17.07
CA VAL A 20 15.26 10.60 15.86
C VAL A 20 14.37 9.97 14.79
N VAL A 21 13.35 9.21 15.20
CA VAL A 21 12.50 8.39 14.31
C VAL A 21 11.23 9.14 13.88
N ARG A 22 11.03 10.39 14.34
CA ARG A 22 9.92 11.25 13.94
C ARG A 22 9.80 11.33 12.41
N LYS A 23 8.56 11.31 11.91
CA LYS A 23 8.24 11.40 10.46
C LYS A 23 8.72 12.73 9.87
N ASP A 24 8.35 13.82 10.53
CA ASP A 24 8.68 15.18 10.11
C ASP A 24 10.05 15.63 10.65
N ASP A 25 10.77 16.42 9.85
CA ASP A 25 12.09 16.95 10.21
C ASP A 25 12.00 18.33 10.87
N ASN A 26 10.86 19.01 10.71
CA ASN A 26 10.64 20.37 11.18
C ASN A 26 10.47 20.41 12.71
N VAL A 27 11.10 21.39 13.34
CA VAL A 27 10.87 21.71 14.75
C VAL A 27 9.47 22.33 14.86
N ALA A 28 8.72 21.94 15.90
CA ALA A 28 7.39 22.51 16.14
C ALA A 28 7.47 24.03 16.35
N ALA A 29 6.43 24.75 15.92
CA ALA A 29 6.36 26.20 16.10
C ALA A 29 6.35 26.55 17.60
N PRO A 30 6.93 27.69 18.01
CA PRO A 30 7.02 28.08 19.42
C PRO A 30 5.68 28.12 20.15
N ASP A 31 4.58 28.39 19.42
CA ASP A 31 3.22 28.55 19.94
C ASP A 31 2.41 27.23 19.95
N THR A 32 3.07 26.09 19.71
CA THR A 32 2.38 24.79 19.74
C THR A 32 2.10 24.39 21.19
N GLU A 33 0.82 24.21 21.54
CA GLU A 33 0.44 23.59 22.81
C GLU A 33 0.75 22.09 22.75
N PHE A 34 1.44 21.58 23.78
CA PHE A 34 1.81 20.17 23.87
C PHE A 34 1.05 19.51 25.02
N GLU A 35 0.54 18.31 24.80
CA GLU A 35 -0.22 17.58 25.83
C GLU A 35 0.71 17.03 26.93
N THR A 36 1.93 16.64 26.56
CA THR A 36 2.90 16.05 27.48
C THR A 36 4.28 16.68 27.37
N GLU A 37 5.02 16.70 28.48
CA GLU A 37 6.42 17.17 28.49
C GLU A 37 7.31 16.30 27.59
N HIS A 38 7.01 15.01 27.48
CA HIS A 38 7.71 14.09 26.59
C HIS A 38 7.59 14.51 25.12
N GLU A 39 6.37 14.78 24.67
CA GLU A 39 6.08 15.24 23.31
C GLU A 39 6.75 16.58 23.02
N LYS A 40 6.70 17.51 23.98
CA LYS A 40 7.41 18.80 23.89
C LYS A 40 8.91 18.59 23.64
N LEU A 41 9.57 17.71 24.39
CA LEU A 41 11.00 17.43 24.21
C LEU A 41 11.30 16.81 22.85
N VAL A 42 10.46 15.88 22.39
CA VAL A 42 10.60 15.23 21.09
C VAL A 42 10.43 16.24 19.95
N LEU A 43 9.42 17.10 20.02
CA LEU A 43 9.07 18.01 18.93
C LEU A 43 9.95 19.26 18.84
N LEU A 44 10.48 19.73 19.96
CA LEU A 44 11.39 20.88 20.02
C LEU A 44 12.84 20.51 19.66
N THR A 45 13.23 19.24 19.75
CA THR A 45 14.62 18.85 19.51
C THR A 45 14.92 18.82 18.01
N PRO A 46 15.90 19.60 17.51
CA PRO A 46 16.25 19.60 16.10
C PRO A 46 17.00 18.32 15.70
N HIS A 47 16.82 17.89 14.46
CA HIS A 47 17.58 16.79 13.85
C HIS A 47 18.93 17.24 13.30
N THR A 48 19.60 18.15 13.99
CA THR A 48 20.89 18.71 13.56
C THR A 48 21.88 18.75 14.73
N GLY A 49 23.16 18.64 14.40
CA GLY A 49 24.27 18.74 15.35
C GLY A 49 24.67 17.42 16.02
N THR A 50 25.69 17.51 16.87
CA THR A 50 26.38 16.35 17.45
C THR A 50 25.51 15.51 18.39
N ALA A 51 24.49 16.12 19.00
CA ALA A 51 23.50 15.42 19.83
C ALA A 51 22.63 14.49 18.99
N PHE A 52 22.25 14.95 17.79
CA PHE A 52 21.52 14.14 16.82
C PHE A 52 22.37 12.98 16.30
N ASP A 53 23.62 13.23 15.91
CA ASP A 53 24.51 12.16 15.40
C ASP A 53 24.71 11.03 16.41
N LYS A 54 24.88 11.39 17.69
CA LYS A 54 24.97 10.42 18.80
C LYS A 54 23.66 9.65 18.99
N GLY A 55 22.52 10.32 18.91
CA GLY A 55 21.20 9.69 18.95
C GLY A 55 21.00 8.72 17.78
N ASN A 56 21.30 9.18 16.56
CA ASN A 56 21.20 8.39 15.34
C ASN A 56 22.07 7.12 15.40
N GLY A 57 23.30 7.25 15.89
CA GLY A 57 24.20 6.13 16.08
C GLY A 57 23.73 5.12 17.14
N LYS A 58 22.96 5.55 18.16
CA LYS A 58 22.31 4.64 19.12
C LYS A 58 21.13 3.91 18.49
N VAL A 59 20.28 4.62 17.73
CA VAL A 59 19.16 4.01 16.99
C VAL A 59 19.70 2.95 16.03
N TRP A 60 20.79 3.25 15.33
CA TRP A 60 21.44 2.29 14.43
C TRP A 60 21.82 0.98 15.14
N ILE A 61 22.42 1.04 16.32
CA ILE A 61 22.81 -0.16 17.08
C ILE A 61 21.56 -1.01 17.40
N GLN A 62 20.47 -0.37 17.83
CA GLN A 62 19.23 -1.07 18.16
C GLN A 62 18.62 -1.74 16.92
N VAL A 63 18.54 -1.02 15.80
CA VAL A 63 18.03 -1.56 14.54
C VAL A 63 18.90 -2.72 14.05
N LYS A 64 20.23 -2.59 14.11
CA LYS A 64 21.16 -3.66 13.75
C LYS A 64 20.94 -4.90 14.62
N GLN A 65 20.82 -4.75 15.93
CA GLN A 65 20.59 -5.87 16.85
C GLN A 65 19.31 -6.65 16.52
N LEU A 66 18.26 -5.94 16.10
CA LEU A 66 16.98 -6.54 15.74
C LEU A 66 16.96 -7.18 14.34
N THR A 67 17.84 -6.74 13.43
CA THR A 67 17.79 -7.12 12.01
C THR A 67 18.90 -8.04 11.57
N VAL A 68 20.01 -8.14 12.32
CA VAL A 68 21.23 -8.88 11.92
C VAL A 68 21.00 -10.34 11.52
N ASN A 69 20.01 -11.01 12.12
CA ASN A 69 19.68 -12.42 11.85
C ASN A 69 18.37 -12.59 11.06
N GLY A 70 17.81 -11.50 10.54
CA GLY A 70 16.49 -11.49 9.90
C GLY A 70 16.53 -11.14 8.41
N PRO A 71 15.45 -11.44 7.67
CA PRO A 71 15.31 -11.03 6.26
C PRO A 71 15.33 -9.51 6.07
N ALA A 72 15.07 -8.76 7.15
CA ALA A 72 15.13 -7.31 7.20
C ALA A 72 16.55 -6.73 7.00
N TRP A 73 17.61 -7.53 7.20
CA TRP A 73 19.00 -7.05 7.10
C TRP A 73 19.33 -6.44 5.74
N THR A 74 18.82 -7.03 4.65
CA THR A 74 19.10 -6.58 3.27
C THR A 74 18.75 -5.11 3.04
N TYR A 75 17.68 -4.63 3.68
CA TYR A 75 17.21 -3.24 3.56
C TYR A 75 18.00 -2.26 4.44
N VAL A 76 18.63 -2.78 5.49
CA VAL A 76 19.35 -2.01 6.52
C VAL A 76 20.85 -1.94 6.21
N ALA A 77 21.40 -2.94 5.54
CA ALA A 77 22.83 -3.05 5.21
C ALA A 77 23.43 -1.80 4.54
N PRO A 78 22.76 -1.07 3.62
CA PRO A 78 23.32 0.14 3.01
C PRO A 78 23.64 1.26 4.01
N PHE A 79 22.96 1.29 5.16
CA PHE A 79 23.09 2.35 6.16
C PHE A 79 24.22 2.11 7.18
N GLU A 80 24.88 0.95 7.13
CA GLU A 80 25.93 0.56 8.08
C GLU A 80 27.15 1.48 8.03
N LYS A 81 27.59 1.86 6.83
CA LYS A 81 28.79 2.71 6.64
C LYS A 81 28.67 4.07 7.34
N LYS A 82 27.47 4.66 7.29
CA LYS A 82 27.17 5.97 7.91
C LYS A 82 26.63 5.84 9.33
N ARG A 83 26.37 4.62 9.81
CA ARG A 83 25.65 4.34 11.06
C ARG A 83 24.34 5.13 11.17
N ASP A 84 23.61 5.19 10.06
CA ASP A 84 22.40 5.99 9.95
C ASP A 84 21.17 5.17 10.39
N GLY A 85 20.83 5.28 11.68
CA GLY A 85 19.69 4.58 12.26
C GLY A 85 18.35 5.08 11.74
N ARG A 86 18.21 6.40 11.56
CA ARG A 86 17.00 7.03 11.05
C ARG A 86 16.68 6.57 9.63
N GLY A 87 17.69 6.62 8.75
CA GLY A 87 17.56 6.14 7.38
C GLY A 87 17.13 4.68 7.32
N ALA A 88 17.75 3.84 8.15
CA ALA A 88 17.40 2.42 8.25
C ALA A 88 15.94 2.20 8.71
N VAL A 89 15.47 2.92 9.73
CA VAL A 89 14.07 2.80 10.19
C VAL A 89 13.09 3.26 9.11
N LYS A 90 13.38 4.38 8.42
CA LYS A 90 12.54 4.85 7.31
C LYS A 90 12.47 3.82 6.18
N ALA A 91 13.60 3.22 5.82
CA ALA A 91 13.64 2.18 4.79
C ALA A 91 12.81 0.95 5.19
N LEU A 92 12.92 0.51 6.45
CA LEU A 92 12.12 -0.60 6.97
C LEU A 92 10.62 -0.29 6.95
N ASN A 93 10.23 0.89 7.44
CA ASN A 93 8.82 1.30 7.43
C ASN A 93 8.29 1.37 5.99
N SER A 94 9.02 2.02 5.08
CA SER A 94 8.62 2.10 3.67
C SER A 94 8.44 0.74 3.04
N HIS A 95 9.34 -0.22 3.32
CA HIS A 95 9.26 -1.55 2.74
C HIS A 95 8.04 -2.33 3.27
N TYR A 96 7.87 -2.38 4.59
CA TYR A 96 6.77 -3.16 5.18
C TYR A 96 5.41 -2.49 5.05
N GLU A 97 5.33 -1.16 4.99
CA GLU A 97 4.08 -0.44 4.73
C GLU A 97 3.68 -0.55 3.26
N ALA A 98 4.62 -0.43 2.31
CA ALA A 98 4.31 -0.53 0.89
C ALA A 98 3.99 -1.98 0.48
N ASP A 99 4.90 -2.93 0.71
CA ASP A 99 4.76 -4.27 0.13
C ASP A 99 3.60 -5.06 0.74
N ALA A 100 3.40 -4.94 2.06
CA ALA A 100 2.32 -5.67 2.73
C ALA A 100 0.94 -5.14 2.33
N VAL A 101 0.80 -3.82 2.16
CA VAL A 101 -0.46 -3.21 1.71
C VAL A 101 -0.69 -3.51 0.24
N MET A 102 0.31 -3.31 -0.61
CA MET A 102 0.21 -3.60 -2.05
C MET A 102 -0.15 -5.06 -2.32
N SER A 103 0.56 -6.01 -1.70
CA SER A 103 0.32 -7.44 -1.90
C SER A 103 -1.07 -7.87 -1.44
N LYS A 104 -1.51 -7.41 -0.26
CA LYS A 104 -2.87 -7.71 0.25
C LYS A 104 -3.96 -7.09 -0.63
N SER A 105 -3.79 -5.83 -1.04
CA SER A 105 -4.75 -5.16 -1.93
C SER A 105 -4.85 -5.86 -3.28
N LYS A 106 -3.72 -6.32 -3.84
CA LYS A 106 -3.70 -7.12 -5.07
C LYS A 106 -4.40 -8.47 -4.89
N ALA A 107 -4.07 -9.21 -3.85
CA ALA A 107 -4.70 -10.51 -3.58
C ALA A 107 -6.22 -10.38 -3.41
N ALA A 108 -6.68 -9.36 -2.70
CA ALA A 108 -8.10 -9.07 -2.55
C ALA A 108 -8.78 -8.71 -3.89
N ALA A 109 -8.11 -7.93 -4.75
CA ALA A 109 -8.65 -7.62 -6.08
C ALA A 109 -8.78 -8.88 -6.95
N PHE A 110 -7.78 -9.78 -6.93
CA PHE A 110 -7.86 -11.06 -7.65
C PHE A 110 -8.95 -11.99 -7.09
N ASP A 111 -9.11 -12.03 -5.77
CA ASP A 111 -10.17 -12.81 -5.09
C ASP A 111 -11.57 -12.33 -5.54
N VAL A 112 -11.78 -11.02 -5.62
CA VAL A 112 -13.02 -10.42 -6.15
C VAL A 112 -13.24 -10.85 -7.61
N LEU A 113 -12.22 -10.81 -8.46
CA LEU A 113 -12.34 -11.21 -9.87
C LEU A 113 -12.64 -12.71 -10.04
N GLU A 114 -12.07 -13.57 -9.20
CA GLU A 114 -12.24 -15.02 -9.27
C GLU A 114 -13.61 -15.47 -8.71
N HIS A 115 -14.06 -14.88 -7.61
CA HIS A 115 -15.24 -15.37 -6.88
C HIS A 115 -16.52 -14.59 -7.16
N THR A 116 -16.44 -13.38 -7.72
CA THR A 116 -17.64 -12.58 -8.00
C THR A 116 -18.30 -13.06 -9.31
N THR A 117 -19.39 -13.82 -9.17
CA THR A 117 -20.22 -14.28 -10.29
C THR A 117 -21.64 -13.73 -10.18
N TYR A 118 -22.21 -13.31 -11.30
CA TYR A 118 -23.59 -12.82 -11.36
C TYR A 118 -24.53 -13.95 -11.74
N THR A 119 -25.40 -14.37 -10.82
CA THR A 119 -26.41 -15.42 -11.03
C THR A 119 -27.84 -14.87 -11.12
N GLY A 120 -28.00 -13.58 -11.40
CA GLY A 120 -29.29 -12.87 -11.36
C GLY A 120 -29.49 -12.00 -10.12
N GLU A 121 -30.60 -11.26 -10.09
CA GLU A 121 -30.93 -10.28 -9.05
C GLU A 121 -31.22 -10.97 -7.71
N ARG A 122 -30.42 -10.68 -6.68
CA ARG A 122 -30.68 -11.12 -5.30
C ARG A 122 -31.01 -9.91 -4.43
N ARG A 123 -31.79 -10.13 -3.37
CA ARG A 123 -32.23 -9.10 -2.41
C ARG A 123 -31.12 -8.14 -1.96
N ASN A 124 -29.88 -8.63 -1.81
CA ASN A 124 -28.73 -7.83 -1.33
C ASN A 124 -27.61 -7.65 -2.37
N PHE A 125 -27.70 -8.30 -3.53
CA PHE A 125 -26.68 -8.30 -4.58
C PHE A 125 -27.35 -8.16 -5.96
N GLY A 126 -27.45 -6.91 -6.42
CA GLY A 126 -27.95 -6.57 -7.75
C GLY A 126 -26.82 -6.26 -8.73
N MET A 127 -27.19 -5.98 -9.98
CA MET A 127 -26.23 -5.75 -11.07
C MET A 127 -25.27 -4.58 -10.78
N GLU A 128 -25.77 -3.49 -10.19
CA GLU A 128 -24.95 -2.31 -9.86
C GLU A 128 -23.82 -2.64 -8.87
N LYS A 129 -24.09 -3.46 -7.86
CA LYS A 129 -23.07 -3.91 -6.90
C LYS A 129 -22.03 -4.81 -7.58
N TYR A 130 -22.46 -5.65 -8.51
CA TYR A 130 -21.57 -6.49 -9.30
C TYR A 130 -20.60 -5.66 -10.15
N THR A 131 -21.12 -4.68 -10.90
CA THR A 131 -20.31 -3.79 -11.73
C THR A 131 -19.37 -2.91 -10.91
N ASN A 132 -19.81 -2.44 -9.74
CA ASN A 132 -18.98 -1.64 -8.84
C ASN A 132 -17.84 -2.47 -8.23
N ALA A 133 -18.11 -3.70 -7.78
CA ALA A 133 -17.09 -4.59 -7.25
C ALA A 133 -15.99 -4.91 -8.28
N LEU A 134 -16.38 -5.20 -9.53
CA LEU A 134 -15.43 -5.42 -10.62
C LEU A 134 -14.65 -4.15 -10.97
N SER A 135 -15.33 -3.01 -11.08
CA SER A 135 -14.67 -1.73 -11.41
C SER A 135 -13.64 -1.33 -10.36
N MET A 136 -13.96 -1.51 -9.07
CA MET A 136 -13.02 -1.28 -7.97
C MET A 136 -11.81 -2.22 -8.01
N ALA A 137 -12.03 -3.51 -8.32
CA ALA A 137 -10.95 -4.46 -8.47
C ALA A 137 -10.01 -4.07 -9.62
N PHE A 138 -10.55 -3.69 -10.79
CA PHE A 138 -9.76 -3.23 -11.92
C PHE A 138 -9.01 -1.92 -11.64
N GLN A 139 -9.65 -0.94 -10.99
CA GLN A 139 -9.00 0.31 -10.59
C GLN A 139 -7.83 0.07 -9.61
N THR A 140 -8.02 -0.88 -8.67
CA THR A 140 -6.97 -1.26 -7.72
C THR A 140 -5.78 -1.86 -8.45
N LEU A 141 -6.00 -2.75 -9.44
CA LEU A 141 -4.93 -3.34 -10.24
C LEU A 141 -4.23 -2.31 -11.14
N ASP A 142 -4.98 -1.39 -11.74
CA ASP A 142 -4.44 -0.29 -12.58
C ASP A 142 -3.56 0.65 -11.76
N THR A 143 -3.96 0.98 -10.52
CA THR A 143 -3.18 1.80 -9.59
C THR A 143 -1.80 1.20 -9.30
N TYR A 144 -1.68 -0.13 -9.30
CA TYR A 144 -0.42 -0.83 -9.06
C TYR A 144 0.33 -1.22 -10.35
N GLY A 145 -0.13 -0.76 -11.52
CA GLY A 145 0.59 -0.87 -12.79
C GLY A 145 0.71 -2.28 -13.37
N GLU A 146 -0.08 -3.24 -12.91
CA GLU A 146 -0.13 -4.57 -13.53
C GLU A 146 -1.12 -4.55 -14.68
N THR A 147 -0.61 -4.46 -15.91
CA THR A 147 -1.37 -4.93 -17.06
C THR A 147 -1.65 -6.41 -16.82
N LEU A 148 -2.92 -6.81 -16.75
CA LEU A 148 -3.34 -8.21 -16.78
C LEU A 148 -2.79 -8.85 -18.07
N THR A 149 -1.53 -9.26 -18.03
CA THR A 149 -0.93 -10.18 -18.98
C THR A 149 -1.51 -11.52 -18.57
N GLU A 150 -2.49 -11.95 -19.35
CA GLU A 150 -3.11 -13.27 -19.37
C GLU A 150 -2.48 -14.23 -18.35
N CYS A 151 -3.10 -14.35 -17.17
CA CYS A 151 -2.66 -15.27 -16.14
C CYS A 151 -2.52 -16.67 -16.77
N PRO A 152 -1.31 -17.26 -16.89
CA PRO A 152 -1.15 -18.56 -17.50
C PRO A 152 -1.77 -19.60 -16.54
N GLY A 153 -2.90 -20.19 -16.94
CA GLY A 153 -3.47 -21.37 -16.26
C GLY A 153 -4.77 -21.16 -15.50
N ARG A 154 -5.38 -19.96 -15.46
CA ARG A 154 -6.72 -19.78 -14.88
C ARG A 154 -7.72 -19.34 -15.94
N ARG A 155 -8.78 -20.13 -16.13
CA ARG A 155 -9.89 -19.80 -17.04
C ARG A 155 -10.49 -18.48 -16.56
N MET A 156 -10.22 -17.38 -17.26
CA MET A 156 -11.06 -16.19 -17.13
C MET A 156 -12.48 -16.63 -17.47
N SER A 157 -13.39 -16.49 -16.51
CA SER A 157 -14.82 -16.70 -16.78
C SER A 157 -15.22 -15.78 -17.94
N SER A 158 -16.05 -16.28 -18.84
CA SER A 158 -16.44 -15.60 -20.09
C SER A 158 -17.01 -14.20 -19.90
N CYS A 159 -17.44 -13.85 -18.68
CA CYS A 159 -17.94 -12.51 -18.31
C CYS A 159 -16.83 -11.48 -18.00
N ALA A 160 -15.64 -11.91 -17.59
CA ALA A 160 -14.55 -10.98 -17.22
C ALA A 160 -13.82 -10.42 -18.46
N ILE A 161 -13.74 -11.21 -19.53
CA ILE A 161 -13.12 -10.81 -20.80
C ILE A 161 -13.95 -9.71 -21.48
N THR A 162 -15.28 -9.80 -21.42
CA THR A 162 -16.19 -8.83 -22.05
C THR A 162 -16.12 -7.46 -21.40
N ILE A 163 -16.08 -7.36 -20.06
CA ILE A 163 -16.02 -6.07 -19.35
C ILE A 163 -14.66 -5.39 -19.55
N ALA A 164 -13.55 -6.15 -19.57
CA ALA A 164 -12.22 -5.62 -19.83
C ALA A 164 -12.05 -5.13 -21.28
N GLN A 165 -12.69 -5.79 -22.27
CA GLN A 165 -12.72 -5.32 -23.66
C GLN A 165 -13.61 -4.08 -23.83
N ILE A 166 -14.75 -4.00 -23.14
CA ILE A 166 -15.65 -2.85 -23.17
C ILE A 166 -14.98 -1.61 -22.54
N LEU A 167 -14.29 -1.76 -21.41
CA LEU A 167 -13.60 -0.64 -20.74
C LEU A 167 -12.35 -0.14 -21.49
N ARG A 168 -11.62 -1.00 -22.22
CA ARG A 168 -10.54 -0.56 -23.11
C ARG A 168 -11.06 0.18 -24.35
N CYS A 169 -12.25 -0.18 -24.84
CA CYS A 169 -12.88 0.48 -25.99
C CYS A 169 -13.43 1.87 -25.66
N SER A 170 -13.85 2.11 -24.41
CA SER A 170 -14.38 3.41 -23.96
C SER A 170 -13.35 4.54 -23.84
N ARG A 171 -12.05 4.27 -23.98
CA ARG A 171 -11.02 5.31 -23.98
C ARG A 171 -10.80 5.96 -25.36
N ASP A 172 -11.32 5.35 -26.44
CA ASP A 172 -10.99 5.78 -27.81
C ASP A 172 -12.17 5.94 -28.79
N VAL A 173 -13.44 5.63 -28.46
CA VAL A 173 -14.51 5.65 -29.49
C VAL A 173 -15.78 6.38 -29.05
N THR A 174 -16.10 7.44 -29.79
CA THR A 174 -17.35 8.21 -29.74
C THR A 174 -18.58 7.30 -29.90
N VAL A 175 -19.34 7.16 -28.81
CA VAL A 175 -20.78 6.86 -28.55
C VAL A 175 -21.70 6.23 -29.62
N SER A 176 -21.39 6.18 -30.91
CA SER A 176 -22.33 5.74 -31.96
C SER A 176 -22.40 4.22 -32.21
N TYR A 177 -21.47 3.42 -31.68
CA TYR A 177 -21.41 1.96 -31.96
C TYR A 177 -21.87 1.05 -30.81
N LEU A 178 -22.26 1.61 -29.66
CA LEU A 178 -22.67 0.84 -28.48
C LEU A 178 -24.00 0.10 -28.65
N MET A 179 -24.79 0.42 -29.68
CA MET A 179 -26.10 -0.21 -29.91
C MET A 179 -26.07 -1.36 -30.92
N THR A 180 -24.97 -1.58 -31.63
CA THR A 180 -24.79 -2.75 -32.51
C THR A 180 -24.26 -3.97 -31.73
N CYS A 181 -23.37 -3.80 -30.75
CA CYS A 181 -22.84 -4.94 -29.97
C CYS A 181 -23.86 -5.60 -29.01
N LEU A 182 -24.90 -4.88 -28.58
CA LEU A 182 -25.95 -5.45 -27.73
C LEU A 182 -26.88 -6.41 -28.49
N VAL A 183 -26.96 -6.31 -29.82
CA VAL A 183 -27.81 -7.18 -30.66
C VAL A 183 -27.15 -8.55 -30.91
N ASP A 184 -25.82 -8.61 -31.02
CA ASP A 184 -25.11 -9.88 -31.28
C ASP A 184 -25.07 -10.84 -30.06
N ILE A 185 -25.11 -10.30 -28.83
CA ILE A 185 -25.07 -11.10 -27.59
C ILE A 185 -26.42 -11.80 -27.33
N GLN A 186 -27.53 -11.28 -27.86
CA GLN A 186 -28.84 -11.95 -27.77
C GLN A 186 -28.97 -13.10 -28.80
N CYS A 187 -28.22 -13.08 -29.91
CA CYS A 187 -28.35 -14.08 -30.98
C CYS A 187 -27.65 -15.42 -30.67
N THR A 188 -26.56 -15.42 -29.89
CA THR A 188 -25.79 -16.65 -29.61
C THR A 188 -26.36 -17.55 -28.51
N ARG A 189 -27.45 -17.14 -27.84
CA ARG A 189 -28.09 -17.92 -26.76
C ARG A 189 -29.34 -18.69 -27.20
N MET A 190 -29.65 -18.74 -28.50
CA MET A 190 -30.85 -19.43 -29.02
C MET A 190 -30.59 -20.71 -29.84
N GLU A 191 -29.32 -21.11 -30.08
CA GLU A 191 -29.00 -22.31 -30.91
C GLU A 191 -28.41 -23.50 -30.13
N ILE A 192 -28.66 -23.61 -28.82
CA ILE A 192 -28.25 -24.80 -28.04
C ILE A 192 -29.46 -25.39 -27.32
N HIS A 193 -30.47 -25.80 -28.10
CA HIS A 193 -31.47 -26.80 -27.71
C HIS A 193 -32.27 -27.24 -28.95
N VAL A 194 -31.70 -28.14 -29.75
CA VAL A 194 -32.38 -29.24 -30.45
C VAL A 194 -31.43 -30.43 -30.48
#